data_AF-A0A3D5LGP1-F1
#
_entry.id   AF-A0A3D5LGP1-F1
#
_cell.length_a   1.000
_cell.length_b   1.000
_cell.length_c   1.000
_cell.angle_alpha   90.00
_cell.angle_beta   90.00
_cell.angle_gamma   90.00
#
_symmetry.space_group_name_H-M   'P 1'
#
loop_
_entity.id
_entity.type
_entity.pdbx_description
1 polymer ?
#
loop_
_entity_poly.entity_id
_entity_poly.type
_entity_poly.pdbx_seq_one_letter_code
_entity_poly.pdbx_strand_id
1 'polypeptide(L)'
;MESMRDINRVMEREIAKGSCPLKLDHIEFGDYSYQEITSKEKLLEVLSYLLRIGDYKQYAGKTILNNVYMDLRGKKPVFKRTKTAMERNNIFATIRRYAKKLKPQYNGDVYLETVRCYFDIPQENLEKCRYTYQGNETYAFLMSDKYIMALYTHCLVARKEAAVQDWQVEGFTEKEYEMVRLENVGDVLFQALMLDDVKIKDGMMYADFLSVILDNIVDNY
;
A
#
# COMPACT_ATOMS: atom_id res chain seq x y z
N MET A 1 -17.99 -4.87 8.54
CA MET A 1 -17.15 -3.83 7.91
C MET A 1 -17.81 -2.51 8.28
N GLU A 2 -17.07 -1.59 8.91
CA GLU A 2 -17.62 -0.26 9.21
C GLU A 2 -18.09 0.41 7.91
N SER A 3 -19.15 1.21 7.96
CA SER A 3 -19.64 1.88 6.76
C SER A 3 -18.61 2.92 6.30
N MET A 4 -18.47 3.16 4.99
CA MET A 4 -17.57 4.21 4.50
C MET A 4 -17.91 5.59 5.07
N ARG A 5 -19.18 5.82 5.41
CA ARG A 5 -19.61 7.02 6.12
C ARG A 5 -18.96 7.14 7.50
N ASP A 6 -18.84 6.04 8.24
CA ASP A 6 -18.21 6.04 9.56
C ASP A 6 -16.69 6.19 9.45
N ILE A 7 -16.07 5.55 8.44
CA ILE A 7 -14.64 5.71 8.13
C ILE A 7 -14.31 7.17 7.79
N ASN A 8 -15.08 7.81 6.90
CA ASN A 8 -14.91 9.22 6.56
C ASN A 8 -15.01 10.12 7.80
N ARG A 9 -16.02 9.88 8.65
CA ARG A 9 -16.20 10.61 9.91
C ARG A 9 -15.03 10.43 10.87
N VAL A 10 -14.39 9.26 10.91
CA VAL A 10 -13.17 9.05 11.69
C VAL A 10 -12.06 9.94 11.16
N MET A 11 -11.80 9.93 9.85
CA MET A 11 -10.73 10.75 9.26
C MET A 11 -10.98 12.25 9.47
N GLU A 12 -12.19 12.75 9.22
CA GLU A 12 -12.58 14.14 9.46
C GLU A 12 -12.39 14.56 10.93
N ARG A 13 -12.76 13.69 11.88
CA ARG A 13 -12.58 13.96 13.31
C ARG A 13 -11.12 13.99 13.70
N GLU A 14 -10.29 13.11 13.16
CA GLU A 14 -8.86 13.11 13.47
C GLU A 14 -8.16 14.35 12.87
N ILE A 15 -8.63 14.84 11.71
CA ILE A 15 -8.20 16.12 11.15
C ILE A 15 -8.62 17.28 12.05
N ALA A 16 -9.90 17.36 12.44
CA ALA A 16 -10.42 18.43 13.29
C ALA A 16 -9.74 18.50 14.67
N LYS A 17 -9.26 17.37 15.20
CA LYS A 17 -8.48 17.30 16.45
C LYS A 17 -7.00 17.68 16.27
N GLY A 18 -6.53 17.94 15.05
CA GLY A 18 -5.12 18.13 14.76
C GLY A 18 -4.27 16.86 14.87
N SER A 19 -4.92 15.68 14.91
CA SER A 19 -4.24 14.37 14.98
C SER A 19 -3.86 13.82 13.60
N CYS A 20 -4.24 14.51 12.52
CA CYS A 20 -3.65 14.43 11.20
C CYS A 20 -3.86 15.73 10.41
N PRO A 21 -2.83 16.35 9.80
CA PRO A 21 -3.00 17.55 8.99
C PRO A 21 -3.34 17.25 7.53
N LEU A 22 -3.12 16.00 7.09
CA LEU A 22 -3.33 15.55 5.71
C LEU A 22 -4.78 15.14 5.52
N LYS A 23 -5.37 15.56 4.41
CA LYS A 23 -6.68 15.10 3.95
C LYS A 23 -6.44 14.17 2.75
N LEU A 24 -7.01 12.96 2.77
CA LEU A 24 -7.03 12.12 1.58
C LEU A 24 -7.83 12.84 0.49
N ASP A 25 -7.20 13.08 -0.65
CA ASP A 25 -7.83 13.72 -1.80
C ASP A 25 -8.40 12.67 -2.75
N HIS A 26 -7.53 11.87 -3.38
CA HIS A 26 -7.93 10.78 -4.26
C HIS A 26 -6.95 9.60 -4.19
N ILE A 27 -7.34 8.50 -4.83
CA ILE A 27 -6.54 7.29 -4.99
C ILE A 27 -6.40 7.02 -6.47
N GLU A 28 -5.17 6.89 -6.95
CA GLU A 28 -4.83 6.83 -8.38
C GLU A 28 -4.22 5.49 -8.78
N PHE A 29 -4.76 4.94 -9.88
CA PHE A 29 -4.16 3.92 -10.72
C PHE A 29 -3.59 4.62 -11.96
N GLY A 30 -2.33 4.37 -12.28
CA GLY A 30 -1.64 4.97 -13.42
C GLY A 30 -0.76 3.95 -14.12
N ASP A 31 -0.15 4.31 -15.26
CA ASP A 31 0.74 3.45 -16.08
C ASP A 31 1.85 2.71 -15.31
N TYR A 32 2.24 3.22 -14.14
CA TYR A 32 3.20 2.63 -13.22
C TYR A 32 2.62 1.53 -12.32
N SER A 33 1.29 1.32 -12.33
CA SER A 33 0.58 0.55 -11.33
C SER A 33 0.90 -0.92 -11.39
N TYR A 34 1.21 -1.50 -12.55
CA TYR A 34 1.44 -2.94 -12.66
C TYR A 34 2.86 -3.25 -13.13
N GLN A 35 3.54 -4.09 -12.36
CA GLN A 35 4.89 -4.54 -12.69
C GLN A 35 4.94 -6.06 -12.53
N GLU A 36 5.25 -6.77 -13.62
CA GLU A 36 5.39 -8.23 -13.58
C GLU A 36 6.59 -8.65 -12.72
N ILE A 37 6.40 -9.67 -11.89
CA ILE A 37 7.45 -10.33 -11.13
C ILE A 37 7.81 -11.62 -11.86
N THR A 38 8.93 -11.59 -12.57
CA THR A 38 9.36 -12.65 -13.51
C THR A 38 10.19 -13.77 -12.86
N SER A 39 10.38 -13.74 -11.53
CA SER A 39 11.06 -14.83 -10.82
C SER A 39 10.73 -14.87 -9.33
N LYS A 40 10.97 -16.04 -8.74
CA LYS A 40 10.90 -16.24 -7.30
C LYS A 40 11.88 -15.35 -6.55
N GLU A 41 13.10 -15.20 -7.07
CA GLU A 41 14.14 -14.36 -6.48
C GLU A 41 13.67 -12.91 -6.44
N LYS A 42 13.05 -12.43 -7.53
CA LYS A 42 12.48 -11.09 -7.59
C LYS A 42 11.31 -10.90 -6.63
N LEU A 43 10.43 -11.89 -6.49
CA LEU A 43 9.37 -11.87 -5.48
C LEU A 43 9.94 -11.71 -4.06
N LEU A 44 10.98 -12.48 -3.72
CA LEU A 44 11.61 -12.41 -2.39
C LEU A 44 12.30 -11.07 -2.16
N GLU A 45 12.92 -10.49 -3.20
CA GLU A 45 13.49 -9.15 -3.17
C GLU A 45 12.42 -8.09 -2.90
N VAL A 46 11.31 -8.11 -3.66
CA VAL A 46 10.18 -7.18 -3.48
C VAL A 46 9.61 -7.29 -2.07
N LEU A 47 9.33 -8.50 -1.57
CA LEU A 47 8.82 -8.70 -0.22
C LEU A 47 9.81 -8.21 0.85
N SER A 48 11.12 -8.39 0.62
CA SER A 48 12.16 -7.91 1.54
C SER A 48 12.24 -6.38 1.56
N TYR A 49 12.09 -5.74 0.40
CA TYR A 49 12.00 -4.30 0.27
C TYR A 49 10.77 -3.75 1.02
N LEU A 50 9.57 -4.26 0.75
CA LEU A 50 8.34 -3.77 1.37
C LEU A 50 8.35 -3.92 2.90
N LEU A 51 8.92 -5.01 3.40
CA LEU A 51 9.06 -5.25 4.84
C LEU A 51 10.31 -4.61 5.45
N ARG A 52 11.16 -3.93 4.66
CA ARG A 52 12.41 -3.31 5.11
C ARG A 52 13.26 -4.28 5.96
N ILE A 53 13.52 -5.46 5.42
CA ILE A 53 14.29 -6.55 6.05
C ILE A 53 15.46 -6.96 5.16
N GLY A 54 16.36 -7.81 5.69
CA GLY A 54 17.53 -8.28 4.95
C GLY A 54 18.41 -7.11 4.51
N ASP A 55 18.70 -7.05 3.21
CA ASP A 55 19.52 -6.00 2.60
C ASP A 55 18.84 -4.61 2.64
N TYR A 56 17.50 -4.57 2.81
CA TYR A 56 16.72 -3.34 2.90
C TYR A 56 16.55 -2.84 4.34
N LYS A 57 17.20 -3.46 5.33
CA LYS A 57 17.10 -3.05 6.74
C LYS A 57 17.52 -1.60 6.99
N GLN A 58 18.42 -1.06 6.16
CA GLN A 58 18.92 0.31 6.25
C GLN A 58 17.84 1.37 6.02
N TYR A 59 16.78 1.00 5.30
CA TYR A 59 15.61 1.84 5.05
C TYR A 59 14.60 1.79 6.22
N ALA A 60 14.77 0.88 7.19
CA ALA A 60 13.91 0.80 8.36
C ALA A 60 14.27 1.90 9.39
N GLY A 61 13.90 3.15 9.09
CA GLY A 61 14.04 4.30 9.97
C GLY A 61 12.96 4.36 11.05
N LYS A 62 12.93 5.44 11.86
CA LYS A 62 11.90 5.65 12.89
C LYS A 62 10.47 5.68 12.31
N THR A 63 10.30 6.13 11.07
CA THR A 63 9.00 6.25 10.40
C THR A 63 8.43 4.89 9.95
N ILE A 64 9.22 3.81 9.94
CA ILE A 64 8.76 2.47 9.53
C ILE A 64 7.58 1.95 10.35
N LEU A 65 7.46 2.44 11.58
CA LEU A 65 6.35 2.09 12.47
C LEU A 65 4.99 2.63 12.00
N ASN A 66 4.97 3.50 10.99
CA ASN A 66 3.74 4.00 10.37
C ASN A 66 3.22 3.08 9.27
N ASN A 67 4.07 2.25 8.67
CA ASN A 67 3.63 1.33 7.62
C ASN A 67 2.60 0.32 8.16
N VAL A 68 1.62 0.03 7.31
CA VAL A 68 0.60 -0.98 7.58
C VAL A 68 0.89 -2.19 6.71
N TYR A 69 0.92 -3.37 7.32
CA TYR A 69 1.22 -4.63 6.66
C TYR A 69 0.07 -5.60 6.81
N MET A 70 -0.18 -6.34 5.73
CA MET A 70 -0.98 -7.55 5.77
C MET A 70 -0.24 -8.65 6.55
N ASP A 71 -0.93 -9.30 7.48
CA ASP A 71 -0.42 -10.44 8.24
C ASP A 71 -1.45 -11.58 8.18
N LEU A 72 -1.03 -12.74 7.69
CA LEU A 72 -1.87 -13.93 7.51
C LEU A 72 -2.03 -14.73 8.83
N ARG A 73 -2.43 -14.06 9.91
CA ARG A 73 -2.69 -14.72 11.21
C ARG A 73 -4.11 -15.32 11.22
N GLY A 74 -4.21 -16.62 10.95
CA GLY A 74 -5.46 -17.38 11.07
C GLY A 74 -6.22 -17.50 9.74
N LYS A 75 -7.57 -17.48 9.79
CA LYS A 75 -8.42 -17.71 8.61
C LYS A 75 -8.60 -16.48 7.71
N LYS A 76 -8.32 -15.28 8.20
CA LYS A 76 -8.46 -14.02 7.46
C LYS A 76 -7.21 -13.17 7.63
N PRO A 77 -6.76 -12.46 6.58
CA PRO A 77 -5.69 -11.49 6.74
C PRO A 77 -6.09 -10.41 7.73
N VAL A 78 -5.14 -10.01 8.57
CA VAL A 78 -5.25 -8.86 9.45
C VAL A 78 -4.25 -7.81 9.03
N PHE A 79 -4.63 -6.54 9.13
CA PHE A 79 -3.78 -5.43 8.75
C PHE A 79 -3.34 -4.72 10.01
N LYS A 80 -2.03 -4.50 10.12
CA LYS A 80 -1.45 -3.97 11.34
C LYS A 80 -0.15 -3.24 11.07
N ARG A 81 0.18 -2.35 11.99
CA ARG A 81 1.50 -1.75 12.06
C ARG A 81 2.45 -2.69 12.78
N THR A 82 3.72 -2.60 12.46
CA THR A 82 4.77 -3.37 13.16
C THR A 82 5.90 -2.45 13.58
N LYS A 83 6.44 -2.69 14.77
CA LYS A 83 7.52 -1.85 15.31
C LYS A 83 8.87 -2.55 15.23
N THR A 84 8.87 -3.88 15.16
CA THR A 84 10.10 -4.67 15.29
C THR A 84 10.48 -5.37 13.99
N ALA A 85 11.80 -5.51 13.77
CA ALA A 85 12.32 -6.32 12.68
C ALA A 85 11.86 -7.79 12.80
N MET A 86 11.70 -8.31 14.01
CA MET A 86 11.23 -9.68 14.25
C MET A 86 9.80 -9.88 13.70
N GLU A 87 8.89 -8.96 13.98
CA GLU A 87 7.52 -9.03 13.45
C GLU A 87 7.48 -9.00 11.93
N ARG A 88 8.27 -8.13 11.30
CA ARG A 88 8.35 -8.04 9.83
C ARG A 88 8.96 -9.31 9.21
N ASN A 89 9.99 -9.89 9.84
CA ASN A 89 10.53 -11.19 9.42
C ASN A 89 9.52 -12.33 9.58
N ASN A 90 8.67 -12.31 10.61
CA ASN A 90 7.62 -13.31 10.80
C ASN A 90 6.52 -13.20 9.72
N ILE A 91 6.16 -11.98 9.32
CA ILE A 91 5.25 -11.73 8.19
C ILE A 91 5.89 -12.28 6.90
N PHE A 92 7.15 -11.93 6.62
CA PHE A 92 7.90 -12.44 5.47
C PHE A 92 7.91 -13.97 5.40
N ALA A 93 8.25 -14.64 6.51
CA ALA A 93 8.30 -16.09 6.57
C ALA A 93 6.93 -16.73 6.29
N THR A 94 5.84 -16.09 6.74
CA THR A 94 4.48 -16.56 6.49
C THR A 94 4.09 -16.42 5.03
N ILE A 95 4.30 -15.25 4.42
CA ILE A 95 4.00 -15.00 2.99
C ILE A 95 4.85 -15.90 2.11
N ARG A 96 6.14 -16.06 2.40
CA ARG A 96 7.03 -16.96 1.65
C ARG A 96 6.54 -18.41 1.67
N ARG A 97 6.05 -18.90 2.83
CA ARG A 97 5.43 -20.23 2.92
C ARG A 97 4.13 -20.29 2.12
N TYR A 98 3.35 -19.21 2.11
CA TYR A 98 2.09 -19.14 1.38
C TYR A 98 2.31 -19.20 -0.14
N ALA A 99 3.17 -18.33 -0.67
CA ALA A 99 3.56 -18.32 -2.08
C ALA A 99 4.11 -19.69 -2.55
N LYS A 100 4.89 -20.38 -1.71
CA LYS A 100 5.38 -21.75 -2.02
C LYS A 100 4.24 -22.76 -2.21
N LYS A 101 3.12 -22.62 -1.50
CA LYS A 101 1.97 -23.51 -1.64
C LYS A 101 1.22 -23.26 -2.96
N LEU A 102 1.16 -22.00 -3.38
CA LEU A 102 0.47 -21.56 -4.59
C LEU A 102 1.25 -21.92 -5.87
N LYS A 103 2.58 -22.09 -5.77
CA LYS A 103 3.46 -22.52 -6.88
C LYS A 103 3.33 -21.66 -8.16
N PRO A 104 3.52 -20.33 -8.05
CA PRO A 104 3.58 -19.48 -9.23
C PRO A 104 4.69 -19.93 -10.19
N GLN A 105 4.43 -19.78 -11.48
CA GLN A 105 5.31 -20.11 -12.60
C GLN A 105 6.22 -18.94 -12.99
N TYR A 106 5.86 -17.70 -12.62
CA TYR A 106 6.57 -16.45 -12.93
C TYR A 106 6.69 -16.17 -14.43
N ASN A 107 5.63 -16.46 -15.19
CA ASN A 107 5.54 -16.26 -16.64
C ASN A 107 4.29 -15.43 -16.99
N GLY A 108 4.07 -14.32 -16.26
CA GLY A 108 2.87 -13.49 -16.34
C GLY A 108 1.80 -13.79 -15.29
N ASP A 109 2.11 -14.54 -14.23
CA ASP A 109 1.15 -14.91 -13.17
C ASP A 109 1.38 -14.21 -11.82
N VAL A 110 2.39 -13.35 -11.70
CA VAL A 110 2.70 -12.60 -10.48
C VAL A 110 2.96 -11.14 -10.80
N TYR A 111 2.25 -10.24 -10.12
CA TYR A 111 2.37 -8.79 -10.32
C TYR A 111 2.53 -8.05 -8.99
N LEU A 112 3.34 -6.99 -9.02
CA LEU A 112 3.31 -5.93 -8.02
C LEU A 112 2.37 -4.83 -8.52
N GLU A 113 1.27 -4.65 -7.82
CA GLU A 113 0.36 -3.53 -7.99
C GLU A 113 0.78 -2.37 -7.08
N THR A 114 0.82 -1.16 -7.63
CA THR A 114 1.09 0.10 -6.91
C THR A 114 -0.06 1.07 -7.13
N VAL A 115 -0.71 1.46 -6.04
CA VAL A 115 -1.79 2.43 -6.02
C VAL A 115 -1.35 3.63 -5.18
N ARG A 116 -1.49 4.85 -5.70
CA ARG A 116 -1.08 6.06 -4.97
C ARG A 116 -2.26 6.63 -4.21
N CYS A 117 -2.11 6.83 -2.90
CA CYS A 117 -3.09 7.54 -2.08
C CYS A 117 -2.56 8.99 -1.90
N TYR A 118 -3.18 9.95 -2.62
CA TYR A 118 -2.77 11.36 -2.69
C TYR A 118 -3.39 12.20 -1.58
N PHE A 119 -2.64 13.17 -1.08
CA PHE A 119 -3.04 14.01 0.04
C PHE A 119 -3.03 15.50 -0.30
N ASP A 120 -4.08 16.16 0.15
CA ASP A 120 -4.17 17.60 0.25
C ASP A 120 -3.75 18.07 1.64
N ILE A 121 -3.19 19.28 1.67
CA ILE A 121 -2.92 20.00 2.91
C ILE A 121 -3.31 21.48 2.77
N PRO A 122 -4.21 22.00 3.61
CA PRO A 122 -4.47 23.44 3.67
C PRO A 122 -3.20 24.21 4.03
N GLN A 123 -2.94 25.36 3.37
CA GLN A 123 -1.75 26.18 3.63
C GLN A 123 -1.58 26.55 5.12
N GLU A 124 -2.69 26.87 5.81
CA GLU A 124 -2.69 27.15 7.25
C GLU A 124 -2.19 25.97 8.11
N ASN A 125 -2.42 24.73 7.67
CA ASN A 125 -1.92 23.54 8.35
C ASN A 125 -0.48 23.22 7.95
N LEU A 126 -0.09 23.52 6.71
CA LEU A 126 1.26 23.31 6.21
C LEU A 126 2.29 24.10 7.04
N GLU A 127 2.02 25.36 7.34
CA GLU A 127 2.89 26.19 8.20
C GLU A 127 3.05 25.61 9.60
N LYS A 128 1.98 25.06 10.19
CA LYS A 128 1.99 24.42 11.51
C LYS A 128 2.79 23.11 11.53
N CYS A 129 2.97 22.49 10.36
CA CYS A 129 3.76 21.28 10.18
C CYS A 129 5.22 21.56 9.83
N ARG A 130 5.61 22.83 9.62
CA ARG A 130 6.97 23.20 9.28
C ARG A 130 7.94 22.88 10.42
N TYR A 131 9.06 22.26 10.08
CA TYR A 131 10.07 21.79 11.00
C TYR A 131 11.47 22.02 10.42
N THR A 132 12.48 22.31 11.25
CA THR A 132 13.86 22.45 10.79
C THR A 132 14.63 21.16 11.07
N TYR A 133 15.06 20.47 10.01
CA TYR A 133 15.90 19.28 10.09
C TYR A 133 17.28 19.56 9.50
N GLN A 134 18.33 19.41 10.32
CA GLN A 134 19.73 19.66 9.92
C GLN A 134 19.95 21.04 9.27
N GLY A 135 19.27 22.07 9.77
CA GLY A 135 19.39 23.44 9.25
C GLY A 135 18.52 23.73 8.02
N ASN A 136 17.81 22.74 7.47
CA ASN A 136 16.88 22.92 6.35
C ASN A 136 15.43 22.91 6.85
N GLU A 137 14.61 23.81 6.31
CA GLU A 137 13.16 23.75 6.50
C GLU A 137 12.57 22.55 5.76
N THR A 138 11.71 21.80 6.46
CA THR A 138 10.98 20.64 5.98
C THR A 138 9.62 20.58 6.66
N TYR A 139 8.84 19.52 6.44
CA TYR A 139 7.54 19.33 7.05
C TYR A 139 7.45 17.98 7.77
N ALA A 140 6.78 17.96 8.92
CA ALA A 140 6.49 16.76 9.68
C ALA A 140 4.98 16.64 9.93
N PHE A 141 4.41 15.50 9.56
CA PHE A 141 2.97 15.26 9.63
C PHE A 141 2.67 14.21 10.70
N LEU A 142 1.82 14.58 11.67
CA LEU A 142 1.27 13.62 12.61
C LEU A 142 0.22 12.78 11.90
N MET A 143 0.17 11.48 12.18
CA MET A 143 -0.91 10.61 11.73
C MET A 143 -1.30 9.68 12.87
N SER A 144 -2.52 9.81 13.37
CA SER A 144 -3.04 8.93 14.41
C SER A 144 -3.23 7.51 13.89
N ASP A 145 -3.22 6.55 14.81
CA ASP A 145 -3.48 5.15 14.48
C ASP A 145 -4.84 4.96 13.81
N LYS A 146 -5.86 5.70 14.29
CA LYS A 146 -7.21 5.68 13.72
C LYS A 146 -7.22 6.20 12.29
N TYR A 147 -6.51 7.29 12.02
CA TYR A 147 -6.41 7.84 10.67
C TYR A 147 -5.70 6.88 9.72
N ILE A 148 -4.57 6.29 10.14
CA ILE A 148 -3.81 5.33 9.32
C ILE A 148 -4.67 4.10 8.95
N MET A 149 -5.41 3.55 9.92
CA MET A 149 -6.30 2.40 9.65
C MET A 149 -7.50 2.77 8.76
N ALA A 150 -8.04 3.98 8.92
CA ALA A 150 -9.10 4.49 8.04
C ALA A 150 -8.59 4.70 6.60
N LEU A 151 -7.41 5.30 6.43
CA LEU A 151 -6.75 5.47 5.13
C LEU A 151 -6.51 4.13 4.43
N TYR A 152 -6.01 3.13 5.16
CA TYR A 152 -5.88 1.79 4.63
C TYR A 152 -7.23 1.21 4.15
N THR A 153 -8.31 1.42 4.90
CA THR A 153 -9.66 1.00 4.50
C THR A 153 -10.12 1.68 3.21
N HIS A 154 -9.77 2.96 3.02
CA HIS A 154 -10.01 3.65 1.75
C HIS A 154 -9.25 3.02 0.58
N CYS A 155 -7.96 2.73 0.73
CA CYS A 155 -7.18 2.14 -0.35
C CYS A 155 -7.72 0.72 -0.72
N LEU A 156 -8.25 -0.06 0.23
CA LEU A 156 -8.99 -1.30 -0.09
C LEU A 156 -10.29 -1.07 -0.85
N VAL A 157 -11.10 -0.10 -0.43
CA VAL A 157 -12.41 0.15 -1.03
C VAL A 157 -12.26 0.73 -2.43
N ALA A 158 -11.35 1.69 -2.62
CA ALA A 158 -11.03 2.21 -3.94
C ALA A 158 -10.57 1.10 -4.88
N ARG A 159 -9.75 0.16 -4.39
CA ARG A 159 -9.32 -1.00 -5.18
C ARG A 159 -10.47 -1.91 -5.59
N LYS A 160 -11.44 -2.12 -4.69
CA LYS A 160 -12.64 -2.90 -4.98
C LYS A 160 -13.57 -2.18 -5.95
N GLU A 161 -13.71 -0.86 -5.82
CA GLU A 161 -14.53 -0.05 -6.72
C GLU A 161 -13.93 -0.02 -8.13
N ALA A 162 -12.62 0.15 -8.26
CA ALA A 162 -11.90 0.06 -9.53
C ALA A 162 -12.04 -1.32 -10.20
N ALA A 163 -12.23 -2.40 -9.43
CA ALA A 163 -12.48 -3.73 -10.01
C ALA A 163 -13.90 -3.90 -10.57
N VAL A 164 -14.87 -3.14 -10.07
CA VAL A 164 -16.29 -3.24 -10.46
C VAL A 164 -16.66 -2.23 -11.54
N GLN A 165 -16.03 -1.07 -11.50
CA GLN A 165 -16.19 -0.04 -12.51
C GLN A 165 -15.19 -0.33 -13.63
N ASP A 166 -15.59 -0.20 -14.89
CA ASP A 166 -14.72 -0.40 -16.04
C ASP A 166 -13.75 0.79 -16.17
N TRP A 167 -12.84 0.88 -15.20
CA TRP A 167 -11.98 2.01 -14.93
C TRP A 167 -10.95 2.12 -16.05
N GLN A 168 -11.08 3.14 -16.90
CA GLN A 168 -10.18 3.36 -18.02
C GLN A 168 -8.99 4.21 -17.61
N VAL A 169 -7.79 3.61 -17.65
CA VAL A 169 -6.52 4.31 -17.43
C VAL A 169 -5.80 4.35 -18.77
N GLU A 170 -5.57 5.55 -19.28
CA GLU A 170 -4.80 5.71 -20.52
C GLU A 170 -3.41 5.06 -20.38
N GLY A 171 -3.02 4.27 -21.38
CA GLY A 171 -1.74 3.56 -21.38
C GLY A 171 -1.78 2.13 -20.86
N PHE A 172 -2.89 1.65 -20.28
CA PHE A 172 -3.01 0.25 -19.87
C PHE A 172 -3.15 -0.68 -21.07
N THR A 173 -2.42 -1.79 -21.00
CA THR A 173 -2.61 -2.98 -21.83
C THR A 173 -3.88 -3.73 -21.41
N GLU A 174 -4.41 -4.61 -22.26
CA GLU A 174 -5.55 -5.45 -21.90
C GLU A 174 -5.26 -6.28 -20.64
N LYS A 175 -4.03 -6.76 -20.49
CA LYS A 175 -3.64 -7.52 -19.30
C LYS A 175 -3.72 -6.69 -18.02
N GLU A 176 -3.30 -5.43 -18.07
CA GLU A 176 -3.38 -4.53 -16.91
C GLU A 176 -4.83 -4.19 -16.58
N TYR A 177 -5.69 -4.06 -17.59
CA TYR A 177 -7.13 -3.92 -17.37
C TYR A 177 -7.75 -5.16 -16.72
N GLU A 178 -7.40 -6.38 -17.16
CA GLU A 178 -7.82 -7.62 -16.48
C GLU A 178 -7.42 -7.59 -14.99
N MET A 179 -6.18 -7.17 -14.70
CA MET A 179 -5.69 -7.05 -13.34
C MET A 179 -6.48 -6.03 -12.52
N VAL A 180 -6.80 -4.84 -13.08
CA VAL A 180 -7.67 -3.85 -12.43
C VAL A 180 -9.03 -4.47 -12.11
N ARG A 181 -9.66 -5.14 -13.07
CA ARG A 181 -10.97 -5.80 -12.93
C ARG A 181 -10.92 -7.02 -12.00
N LEU A 182 -9.73 -7.41 -11.54
CA LEU A 182 -9.48 -8.66 -10.83
C LEU A 182 -9.97 -9.88 -11.61
N GLU A 183 -9.97 -9.79 -12.94
CA GLU A 183 -10.25 -10.91 -13.82
C GLU A 183 -9.14 -11.94 -13.66
N ASN A 184 -9.54 -13.19 -13.46
CA ASN A 184 -8.63 -14.32 -13.24
C ASN A 184 -7.73 -14.22 -11.99
N VAL A 185 -7.81 -13.18 -11.17
CA VAL A 185 -6.99 -13.07 -9.96
C VAL A 185 -7.27 -14.22 -8.99
N GLY A 186 -6.23 -15.01 -8.73
CA GLY A 186 -6.30 -16.15 -7.84
C GLY A 186 -6.12 -15.80 -6.38
N ASP A 187 -5.19 -14.89 -6.10
CA ASP A 187 -4.89 -14.53 -4.72
C ASP A 187 -4.19 -13.17 -4.60
N VAL A 188 -4.26 -12.58 -3.41
CA VAL A 188 -3.43 -11.44 -3.00
C VAL A 188 -2.48 -11.94 -1.92
N LEU A 189 -1.21 -12.14 -2.28
CA LEU A 189 -0.20 -12.70 -1.37
C LEU A 189 0.11 -11.79 -0.20
N PHE A 190 0.17 -10.49 -0.46
CA PHE A 190 0.64 -9.51 0.48
C PHE A 190 0.17 -8.12 0.09
N GLN A 191 -0.09 -7.26 1.07
CA GLN A 191 -0.32 -5.85 0.84
C GLN A 191 0.39 -5.01 1.90
N ALA A 192 0.82 -3.81 1.52
CA ALA A 192 1.45 -2.85 2.40
C ALA A 192 1.09 -1.41 2.03
N LEU A 193 0.75 -0.59 3.03
CA LEU A 193 0.68 0.86 2.90
C LEU A 193 2.00 1.45 3.41
N MET A 194 2.75 2.10 2.53
CA MET A 194 4.12 2.58 2.79
C MET A 194 4.08 4.07 3.16
N LEU A 195 4.14 4.36 4.46
CA LEU A 195 4.15 5.72 5.02
C LEU A 195 5.54 6.18 5.46
N ASP A 196 6.56 5.31 5.33
CA ASP A 196 7.97 5.64 5.55
C ASP A 196 8.64 6.27 4.32
N ASP A 197 8.02 6.15 3.15
CA ASP A 197 8.53 6.60 1.84
C ASP A 197 7.50 7.50 1.11
N VAL A 198 6.98 8.51 1.82
CA VAL A 198 6.06 9.50 1.24
C VAL A 198 6.80 10.36 0.23
N LYS A 199 6.18 10.57 -0.94
CA LYS A 199 6.76 11.28 -2.09
C LYS A 199 5.97 12.54 -2.39
N ILE A 200 6.61 13.47 -3.09
CA ILE A 200 5.98 14.68 -3.61
C ILE A 200 6.04 14.63 -5.14
N LYS A 201 4.90 14.80 -5.81
CA LYS A 201 4.78 14.93 -7.26
C LYS A 201 3.78 16.03 -7.57
N ASP A 202 4.14 16.94 -8.46
CA ASP A 202 3.29 18.06 -8.91
C ASP A 202 2.71 18.89 -7.74
N GLY A 203 3.50 19.04 -6.67
CA GLY A 203 3.10 19.77 -5.45
C GLY A 203 2.19 18.99 -4.50
N MET A 204 1.76 17.78 -4.85
CA MET A 204 0.97 16.91 -4.00
C MET A 204 1.82 15.83 -3.33
N MET A 205 1.50 15.51 -2.08
CA MET A 205 2.10 14.39 -1.36
C MET A 205 1.32 13.11 -1.63
N TYR A 206 2.00 11.98 -1.75
CA TYR A 206 1.34 10.69 -1.84
C TYR A 206 2.13 9.58 -1.14
N ALA A 207 1.40 8.55 -0.74
CA ALA A 207 1.93 7.30 -0.24
C ALA A 207 1.52 6.15 -1.17
N ASP A 208 2.39 5.15 -1.29
CA ASP A 208 2.11 3.97 -2.11
C ASP A 208 1.40 2.90 -1.26
N PHE A 209 0.27 2.42 -1.76
CA PHE A 209 -0.39 1.18 -1.33
C PHE A 209 -0.05 0.09 -2.34
N LEU A 210 0.70 -0.92 -1.90
CA LEU A 210 1.19 -1.98 -2.77
C LEU A 210 0.52 -3.31 -2.48
N SER A 211 0.17 -4.03 -3.53
CA SER A 211 -0.36 -5.40 -3.46
C SER A 211 0.50 -6.33 -4.30
N VAL A 212 0.86 -7.50 -3.78
CA VAL A 212 1.44 -8.58 -4.58
C VAL A 212 0.29 -9.51 -4.97
N ILE A 213 -0.04 -9.52 -6.26
CA ILE A 213 -1.18 -10.25 -6.81
C ILE A 213 -0.67 -11.49 -7.54
N LEU A 214 -1.35 -12.61 -7.32
CA LEU A 214 -1.23 -13.80 -8.15
C LEU A 214 -2.44 -13.90 -9.07
N ASP A 215 -2.16 -13.99 -10.35
CA ASP A 215 -3.15 -14.32 -11.35
C ASP A 215 -3.33 -15.85 -11.42
N ASN A 216 -4.56 -16.34 -11.53
CA ASN A 216 -4.80 -17.73 -11.87
C ASN A 216 -4.64 -17.86 -13.38
N ILE A 217 -3.43 -18.13 -13.85
CA ILE A 217 -3.28 -18.77 -15.16
C ILE A 217 -3.65 -20.26 -14.99
N VAL A 218 -4.92 -20.53 -14.67
CA VAL A 218 -5.52 -21.84 -14.84
C VAL A 218 -6.52 -21.69 -15.97
N ASP A 219 -5.99 -21.63 -17.20
CA ASP A 219 -6.61 -22.17 -18.39
C ASP A 219 -5.54 -22.26 -19.49
N ASN A 220 -4.86 -23.41 -19.53
CA ASN A 220 -4.21 -23.91 -20.74
C ASN A 220 -4.68 -25.35 -20.91
N TYR A 221 -5.93 -25.51 -21.34
CA TYR A 221 -6.42 -26.70 -22.03
C TYR A 221 -6.71 -26.35 -23.48
#